data_AF-A0A7W0FQU0-F1
#
_entry.id   AF-A0A7W0FQU0-F1
#
_cell.length_a   1.000
_cell.length_b   1.000
_cell.length_c   1.000
_cell.angle_alpha   90.00
_cell.angle_beta   90.00
_cell.angle_gamma   90.00
#
_symmetry.space_group_name_H-M   'P 1'
#
loop_
_entity.id
_entity.type
_entity.pdbx_description
1 polymer ?
#
loop_
_entity_poly.entity_id
_entity_poly.type
_entity_poly.pdbx_seq_one_letter_code
_entity_poly.pdbx_strand_id
1 'polypeptide(L)' 'MKTSQTYRQDSTTVDEPRALRAAACMFRSLGDANRLAILRHLALGEHRVRDLTEHLGLAQSTVSAHLACLRDC' A
#
# COMPACT_ATOMS: atom_id res chain seq x y z
N MET A 1 -8.63 -11.08 52.98
CA MET A 1 -8.76 -11.74 51.66
C MET A 1 -9.75 -10.93 50.81
N LYS A 2 -9.26 -10.14 49.85
CA LYS A 2 -10.07 -9.62 48.73
C LYS A 2 -9.29 -9.92 47.45
N THR A 3 -9.45 -11.15 47.01
CA THR A 3 -9.16 -11.63 45.65
C THR A 3 -10.13 -10.95 44.70
N SER A 4 -9.60 -10.29 43.67
CA SER A 4 -9.98 -10.51 42.27
C SER A 4 -9.34 -9.45 41.39
N GLN A 5 -8.41 -9.96 40.61
CA GLN A 5 -7.71 -9.36 39.50
C GLN A 5 -8.64 -9.23 38.27
N THR A 6 -8.13 -8.60 37.20
CA THR A 6 -8.63 -8.57 35.80
C THR A 6 -9.85 -7.69 35.55
N TYR A 7 -9.78 -6.65 34.71
CA TYR A 7 -9.39 -6.69 33.30
C TYR A 7 -8.80 -5.32 32.86
N ARG A 8 -7.55 -5.31 32.38
CA ARG A 8 -6.96 -4.15 31.71
C ARG A 8 -7.59 -4.10 30.31
N GLN A 9 -8.61 -3.25 30.12
CA GLN A 9 -9.11 -2.91 28.80
C GLN A 9 -8.06 -2.08 28.06
N ASP A 10 -7.08 -2.74 27.44
CA ASP A 10 -6.50 -2.17 26.21
C ASP A 10 -7.48 -2.47 25.08
N SER A 11 -8.65 -1.82 25.12
CA SER A 11 -9.55 -1.79 23.98
C SER A 11 -9.02 -0.76 23.00
N THR A 12 -8.05 -1.15 22.17
CA THR A 12 -7.77 -0.43 20.93
C THR A 12 -8.97 -0.65 20.01
N THR A 13 -10.03 0.14 20.21
CA THR A 13 -11.18 0.14 19.32
C THR A 13 -10.70 0.67 17.98
N VAL A 14 -10.48 -0.23 17.02
CA VAL A 14 -10.16 0.14 15.65
C VAL A 14 -11.34 0.94 15.11
N ASP A 15 -11.06 2.12 14.56
CA ASP A 15 -12.05 2.89 13.79
C ASP A 15 -12.35 2.10 12.51
N GLU A 16 -13.37 1.25 12.57
CA GLU A 16 -13.73 0.30 11.53
C GLU A 16 -13.97 0.99 10.16
N PRO A 17 -14.74 2.10 10.06
CA PRO A 17 -14.85 2.85 8.81
C PRO A 17 -13.51 3.34 8.26
N ARG A 18 -12.62 3.84 9.12
CA ARG A 18 -11.29 4.30 8.70
C ARG A 18 -10.41 3.13 8.27
N ALA A 19 -10.45 2.01 8.97
CA ALA A 19 -9.71 0.80 8.63
C ALA A 19 -10.17 0.23 7.27
N LEU A 20 -11.48 0.18 7.03
CA LEU A 20 -12.03 -0.25 5.75
C LEU A 20 -11.63 0.68 4.59
N ARG A 21 -11.59 2.00 4.81
CA ARG A 21 -11.09 2.96 3.81
C ARG A 21 -9.61 2.73 3.48
N ALA A 22 -8.78 2.51 4.50
CA ALA A 22 -7.35 2.23 4.31
C ALA A 22 -7.15 0.91 3.54
N ALA A 23 -7.89 -0.15 3.91
CA ALA A 23 -7.84 -1.43 3.23
C ALA A 23 -8.30 -1.32 1.76
N ALA A 24 -9.40 -0.60 1.49
CA ALA A 24 -9.87 -0.35 0.14
C ALA A 24 -8.83 0.40 -0.70
N CYS A 25 -8.13 1.38 -0.12
CA CYS A 25 -7.07 2.11 -0.80
C CYS A 25 -5.88 1.21 -1.15
N MET A 26 -5.45 0.38 -0.19
CA MET A 26 -4.39 -0.61 -0.40
C MET A 26 -4.76 -1.63 -1.49
N PHE A 27 -5.98 -2.18 -1.47
CA PHE A 27 -6.40 -3.13 -2.50
C PHE A 27 -6.52 -2.48 -3.88
N ARG A 28 -6.99 -1.22 -3.93
CA ARG A 28 -6.97 -0.44 -5.17
C ARG A 28 -5.55 -0.26 -5.69
N SER A 29 -4.58 0.07 -4.85
CA SER A 29 -3.19 0.25 -5.29
C SER A 29 -2.54 -1.06 -5.73
N LEU A 30 -2.87 -2.20 -5.10
CA LEU A 30 -2.31 -3.53 -5.40
C LEU A 30 -3.07 -4.33 -6.47
N GLY A 31 -4.27 -3.91 -6.89
CA GLY A 31 -5.14 -4.66 -7.80
C GLY A 31 -4.76 -4.64 -9.30
N ASP A 32 -3.55 -4.21 -9.67
CA ASP A 32 -3.13 -4.04 -11.07
C ASP A 32 -1.73 -4.61 -11.28
N ALA A 33 -1.59 -5.43 -12.34
CA ALA A 33 -0.35 -6.15 -12.62
C ALA A 33 0.84 -5.22 -12.90
N ASN A 34 0.63 -4.08 -13.58
CA ASN A 34 1.71 -3.13 -13.86
C ASN A 34 2.15 -2.40 -12.59
N ARG A 35 1.22 -2.04 -11.71
CA ARG A 35 1.56 -1.48 -10.38
C ARG A 35 2.35 -2.46 -9.54
N LEU A 36 1.98 -3.73 -9.52
CA LEU A 36 2.76 -4.77 -8.82
C LEU A 36 4.15 -4.98 -9.43
N ALA A 37 4.28 -4.92 -10.76
CA ALA A 37 5.58 -5.00 -11.43
C ALA A 37 6.48 -3.82 -11.02
N ILE A 38 5.94 -2.58 -11.01
CA ILE A 38 6.65 -1.39 -10.51
C ILE A 38 7.09 -1.59 -9.06
N LEU A 39 6.20 -2.02 -8.16
CA LEU A 39 6.53 -2.26 -6.75
C LEU A 39 7.63 -3.32 -6.60
N ARG A 40 7.59 -4.39 -7.40
CA ARG A 40 8.65 -5.41 -7.41
C ARG A 40 10.01 -4.84 -7.79
N HIS A 41 10.07 -3.96 -8.79
CA HIS A 41 11.33 -3.28 -9.14
C HIS A 41 11.80 -2.37 -8.00
N LEU A 42 10.91 -1.59 -7.41
CA LEU A 42 11.24 -0.70 -6.29
C LEU A 42 11.66 -1.44 -5.02
N ALA A 43 11.14 -2.65 -4.81
CA ALA A 43 11.57 -3.52 -3.70
C ALA A 43 13.02 -4.03 -3.85
N LEU A 44 13.57 -4.03 -5.08
CA LEU A 44 14.98 -4.36 -5.34
C LEU A 44 15.91 -3.15 -5.17
N GLY A 45 15.36 -1.94 -5.10
CA GLY A 45 16.11 -0.70 -4.93
C GLY A 45 15.44 0.50 -5.62
N GLU A 46 16.00 1.68 -5.39
CA GLU A 46 15.55 2.90 -6.05
C GLU A 46 15.75 2.81 -7.57
N HIS A 47 14.75 3.22 -8.34
CA HIS A 47 14.80 3.24 -9.81
C HIS A 47 14.36 4.60 -10.33
N ARG A 48 14.98 5.07 -11.43
CA ARG A 48 14.45 6.23 -12.15
C ARG A 48 13.21 5.80 -12.93
N VAL A 49 12.28 6.73 -13.15
CA VAL A 49 11.06 6.48 -13.94
C VAL A 49 11.40 5.99 -15.36
N ARG A 50 12.48 6.50 -15.94
CA ARG A 50 12.98 6.05 -17.24
C ARG A 50 13.39 4.58 -17.21
N ASP A 51 14.12 4.14 -16.20
CA ASP A 51 14.58 2.76 -16.07
C ASP A 51 13.38 1.81 -15.94
N LEU A 52 12.35 2.20 -15.18
CA LEU A 52 11.10 1.44 -15.08
C LEU A 52 10.36 1.36 -16.41
N THR A 53 10.34 2.45 -17.18
CA THR A 53 9.73 2.50 -18.52
C THR A 53 10.41 1.51 -19.46
N GLU A 54 11.74 1.50 -19.46
CA GLU A 54 12.56 0.59 -20.27
C GLU A 54 12.40 -0.88 -19.82
N HIS A 55 12.47 -1.16 -18.51
CA HIS A 55 12.36 -2.53 -17.98
C HIS A 55 10.97 -3.15 -18.15
N LEU A 56 9.90 -2.35 -18.06
CA LEU A 56 8.53 -2.84 -18.12
C LEU A 56 7.93 -2.77 -19.53
N GLY A 57 8.61 -2.11 -20.48
CA GLY A 57 8.08 -1.90 -21.84
C GLY A 57 6.81 -1.05 -21.87
N LEU A 58 6.58 -0.24 -20.84
CA LEU A 58 5.42 0.63 -20.71
C LEU A 58 5.74 2.04 -21.21
N ALA A 59 4.72 2.82 -21.55
CA ALA A 59 4.92 4.25 -21.81
C ALA A 59 5.23 5.00 -20.50
N GLN A 60 6.06 6.04 -20.57
CA GLN A 60 6.45 6.82 -19.40
C GLN A 60 5.25 7.49 -18.72
N SER A 61 4.26 7.94 -19.49
CA SER A 61 3.00 8.49 -18.97
C SER A 61 2.21 7.45 -18.17
N THR A 62 2.19 6.18 -18.63
CA THR A 62 1.57 5.06 -17.92
C THR A 62 2.28 4.76 -16.61
N VAL A 63 3.61 4.71 -16.62
CA VAL A 63 4.41 4.51 -15.39
C VAL A 63 4.17 5.64 -14.39
N SER A 64 4.17 6.90 -14.85
CA SER A 64 3.88 8.04 -13.97
C SER A 64 2.47 8.04 -13.40
N ALA A 65 1.46 7.67 -14.19
CA ALA A 65 0.08 7.53 -13.70
C ALA A 65 -0.03 6.43 -12.62
N HIS A 66 0.67 5.31 -12.83
CA HIS A 66 0.73 4.24 -11.84
C HIS A 66 1.47 4.64 -10.56
N LEU A 67 2.59 5.36 -10.66
CA LEU A 67 3.31 5.89 -9.50
C LEU A 67 2.49 6.91 -8.70
N ALA A 68 1.77 7.80 -9.39
CA ALA A 68 0.85 8.72 -8.75
C ALA A 68 -0.26 7.97 -8.01
N CYS A 69 -0.86 6.95 -8.65
CA CYS A 69 -1.84 6.08 -8.01
C CYS A 69 -1.24 5.40 -6.76
N LEU A 70 -0.04 4.81 -6.85
CA LEU A 70 0.62 4.15 -5.72
C LEU A 70 0.92 5.09 -4.55
N ARG A 71 1.23 6.37 -4.83
CA ARG A 71 1.52 7.38 -3.81
C ARG A 71 0.26 7.98 -3.18
N ASP A 72 -0.78 8.17 -3.99
CA ASP A 72 -2.00 8.89 -3.61
C ASP A 72 -3.10 7.94 -3.11
N CYS A 73 -2.86 6.62 -3.11
CA CYS A 73 -3.66 5.62 -2.41
C CYS A 73 -3.15 5.43 -0.98
#